data_AF-A0A6I2WUE3-F1
#
_entry.id   AF-A0A6I2WUE3-F1
#
_cell.length_a   1.000
_cell.length_b   1.000
_cell.length_c   1.000
_cell.angle_alpha   90.00
_cell.angle_beta   90.00
_cell.angle_gamma   90.00
#
_symmetry.space_group_name_H-M   'P 1'
#
loop_
_entity.id
_entity.type
_entity.pdbx_description
1 polymer ?
#
loop_
_entity_poly.entity_id
_entity_poly.type
_entity_poly.pdbx_seq_one_letter_code
_entity_poly.pdbx_strand_id
1 'polypeptide(L)'
;MRQLILEIEPTLKQGIAYGIPAFKLDKDVVCGIAARKNGCSFYPFSGSVLAALKTDLVKYKQTKSALHFDSPLPKTLVRKLMTQRMVQIMVKKKRK
;
A
#
# COMPACT_ATOMS: atom_id res chain seq x y z
N MET A 1 -5.61 -7.73 -7.33
CA MET A 1 -5.09 -6.64 -6.46
C MET A 1 -5.65 -5.27 -6.83
N ARG A 2 -5.51 -4.79 -8.07
CA ARG A 2 -6.09 -3.50 -8.52
C ARG A 2 -7.56 -3.32 -8.13
N GLN A 3 -8.41 -4.28 -8.48
CA GLN A 3 -9.84 -4.22 -8.18
C GLN A 3 -10.12 -4.15 -6.68
N LEU A 4 -9.40 -4.95 -5.87
CA LEU A 4 -9.51 -4.93 -4.41
C LEU A 4 -9.21 -3.55 -3.80
N ILE A 5 -8.20 -2.85 -4.33
CA ILE A 5 -7.82 -1.51 -3.87
C ILE A 5 -8.94 -0.51 -4.18
N LEU A 6 -9.50 -0.54 -5.40
CA LEU A 6 -10.60 0.33 -5.81
C LEU A 6 -11.91 -0.01 -5.09
N GLU A 7 -12.11 -1.26 -4.69
CA GLU A 7 -13.25 -1.68 -3.87
C GLU A 7 -13.12 -1.21 -2.41
N ILE A 8 -11.90 -1.06 -1.90
CA ILE A 8 -11.66 -0.51 -0.57
C ILE A 8 -11.80 1.01 -0.59
N GLU A 9 -11.20 1.68 -1.58
CA GLU A 9 -11.26 3.13 -1.72
C GLU A 9 -11.36 3.52 -3.21
N PRO A 10 -12.59 3.76 -3.70
CA PRO A 10 -12.82 4.08 -5.12
C PRO A 10 -12.37 5.49 -5.49
N THR A 11 -12.12 6.38 -4.52
CA THR A 11 -11.69 7.75 -4.78
C THR A 11 -10.22 7.86 -5.19
N LEU A 12 -9.44 6.78 -5.07
CA LEU A 12 -8.03 6.79 -5.42
C LEU A 12 -7.82 6.95 -6.93
N LYS A 13 -7.02 7.94 -7.29
CA LYS A 13 -6.59 8.16 -8.68
C LYS A 13 -5.50 7.16 -9.05
N GLN A 14 -5.73 6.45 -10.15
CA GLN A 14 -4.76 5.54 -10.73
C GLN A 14 -3.74 6.33 -11.54
N GLY A 15 -2.47 5.96 -11.44
CA GLY A 15 -1.41 6.55 -12.24
C GLY A 15 -0.13 5.75 -12.10
N ILE A 16 0.98 6.38 -12.48
CA ILE A 16 2.32 5.82 -12.34
C ILE A 16 3.07 6.65 -11.29
N ALA A 17 3.80 5.96 -10.41
CA ALA A 17 4.74 6.57 -9.49
C ALA A 17 6.00 5.70 -9.44
N TYR A 18 7.18 6.31 -9.59
CA TYR A 18 8.46 5.58 -9.57
C TYR A 18 8.50 4.38 -10.54
N GLY A 19 7.90 4.53 -11.72
CA GLY A 19 7.87 3.49 -12.76
C GLY A 19 6.92 2.32 -12.49
N ILE A 20 6.10 2.36 -11.43
CA ILE A 20 5.12 1.31 -11.13
C ILE A 20 3.68 1.83 -11.09
N PRO A 21 2.67 0.99 -11.39
CA PRO A 21 1.28 1.30 -11.15
C PRO A 21 1.04 1.69 -9.69
N ALA A 22 0.43 2.86 -9.50
CA ALA A 22 0.22 3.44 -8.19
C ALA A 22 -1.16 4.11 -8.06
N PHE A 23 -1.60 4.22 -6.82
CA PHE A 23 -2.86 4.81 -6.40
C PHE A 23 -2.56 6.03 -5.53
N LYS A 24 -3.12 7.16 -5.91
CA LYS A 24 -2.88 8.45 -5.29
C LYS A 24 -4.17 9.00 -4.67
N LEU A 25 -4.04 9.59 -3.50
CA LEU A 25 -5.06 10.40 -2.87
C LEU A 25 -4.60 11.85 -2.96
N ASP A 26 -5.36 12.67 -3.68
CA ASP A 26 -4.96 14.03 -4.07
C ASP A 26 -3.58 14.08 -4.77
N LYS A 27 -2.55 14.55 -4.05
CA LYS A 27 -1.17 14.70 -4.52
C LYS A 27 -0.23 13.62 -3.97
N ASP A 28 -0.68 12.84 -2.99
CA ASP A 28 0.14 11.87 -2.26
C ASP A 28 -0.10 10.44 -2.74
N VAL A 29 0.98 9.67 -2.81
CA VAL A 29 0.91 8.24 -3.18
C VAL A 29 0.54 7.41 -1.97
N VAL A 30 -0.61 6.73 -2.05
CA VAL A 30 -1.11 5.83 -1.01
C VAL A 30 -0.48 4.46 -1.17
N CYS A 31 -0.59 3.84 -2.35
CA CYS A 31 0.01 2.54 -2.57
C CYS A 31 0.45 2.31 -4.01
N GLY A 32 1.39 1.40 -4.20
CA GLY A 32 1.85 0.92 -5.49
C GLY A 32 1.75 -0.60 -5.55
N ILE A 33 1.59 -1.13 -6.77
CA ILE A 33 1.58 -2.56 -7.02
C ILE A 33 2.55 -2.87 -8.16
N ALA A 34 3.41 -3.87 -7.96
CA ALA A 34 4.28 -4.36 -9.02
C ALA A 34 4.23 -5.90 -9.07
N ALA A 35 4.12 -6.43 -10.28
CA ALA A 35 4.30 -7.86 -10.52
C ALA A 35 5.79 -8.22 -10.42
N ARG A 36 6.08 -9.41 -9.91
CA ARG A 36 7.42 -10.00 -9.88
C ARG A 36 7.35 -11.42 -10.41
N LYS A 37 8.52 -12.01 -10.72
CA LYS A 37 8.64 -13.39 -11.20
C LYS A 37 7.89 -14.41 -10.32
N ASN A 38 7.91 -14.22 -9.00
CA ASN A 38 7.31 -15.14 -8.04
C ASN A 38 6.10 -14.54 -7.31
N GLY A 39 5.32 -13.65 -7.94
CA GLY A 39 4.11 -13.10 -7.32
C GLY A 39 3.96 -11.59 -7.48
N CYS A 40 3.54 -10.91 -6.42
CA CYS A 40 3.28 -9.47 -6.44
C CYS A 40 3.94 -8.76 -5.25
N SER A 41 4.09 -7.45 -5.39
CA SER A 41 4.63 -6.57 -4.35
C SER A 41 3.70 -5.39 -4.16
N PHE A 42 3.39 -5.09 -2.90
CA PHE A 42 2.59 -3.95 -2.46
C PHE A 42 3.50 -2.92 -1.82
N TYR A 43 3.45 -1.69 -2.30
CA TYR A 43 4.31 -0.60 -1.88
C TYR A 43 3.48 0.46 -1.17
N PRO A 44 3.47 0.53 0.17
CA PRO A 44 2.81 1.61 0.90
C PRO A 44 3.57 2.94 0.82
N PHE A 45 4.74 2.98 0.14
CA PHE A 45 5.63 4.15 0.05
C PHE A 45 5.99 4.78 1.41
N SER A 46 5.95 3.96 2.46
CA SER A 46 6.22 4.37 3.83
C SER A 46 6.60 3.18 4.69
N GLY A 47 7.83 3.16 5.19
CA GLY A 47 8.31 2.08 6.04
C GLY A 47 7.66 2.03 7.42
N SER A 48 7.14 3.17 7.92
CA SER A 48 6.43 3.20 9.20
C SER A 48 5.07 2.50 9.14
N VAL A 49 4.44 2.44 7.96
CA VAL A 49 3.16 1.72 7.78
C VAL A 49 3.38 0.22 7.94
N LEU A 50 4.46 -0.32 7.35
CA LEU A 50 4.82 -1.73 7.52
C LEU A 50 5.27 -2.02 8.96
N ALA A 51 6.00 -1.10 9.58
CA ALA A 51 6.42 -1.24 10.98
C ALA A 51 5.22 -1.26 11.95
N ALA A 52 4.21 -0.41 11.73
CA ALA A 52 3.00 -0.37 12.55
C ALA A 52 2.17 -1.65 12.43
N LEU A 53 2.21 -2.32 11.28
CA LEU A 53 1.49 -3.56 11.01
C LEU A 53 2.38 -4.80 11.09
N LYS A 54 3.57 -4.71 11.72
CA LYS A 54 4.57 -5.77 11.71
C LYS A 54 4.01 -7.12 12.19
N THR A 55 3.15 -7.12 13.20
CA THR A 55 2.50 -8.32 13.75
C THR A 55 1.56 -8.98 12.74
N ASP A 56 0.72 -8.20 12.05
CA ASP A 56 -0.17 -8.66 10.98
C ASP A 56 0.62 -9.17 9.76
N LEU A 57 1.85 -8.66 9.55
CA LEU A 57 2.68 -8.94 8.39
C LEU A 57 3.74 -10.04 8.60
N VAL A 58 3.83 -10.64 9.80
CA VAL A 58 4.83 -11.68 10.15
C VAL A 58 4.88 -12.83 9.14
N LYS A 59 3.74 -13.18 8.55
CA LYS A 59 3.60 -14.31 7.61
C LYS A 59 4.08 -14.00 6.19
N TYR A 60 4.40 -12.74 5.90
CA TYR A 60 4.74 -12.29 4.56
C TYR A 60 6.18 -11.81 4.49
N LYS A 61 6.82 -12.04 3.34
CA LYS A 61 8.13 -11.44 3.07
C LYS A 61 7.95 -9.93 2.92
N GLN A 62 8.83 -9.13 3.48
CA GLN A 62 8.78 -7.69 3.34
C GLN A 62 10.18 -7.10 3.30
N THR A 63 10.28 -5.92 2.72
CA THR A 63 11.44 -5.02 2.82
C THR A 63 11.04 -3.80 3.66
N LYS A 64 11.96 -2.86 3.83
CA LYS A 64 11.68 -1.60 4.51
C LYS A 64 10.54 -0.79 3.87
N SER A 65 10.22 -1.02 2.60
CA SER A 65 9.26 -0.20 1.84
C SER A 65 8.23 -0.99 1.02
N ALA A 66 8.31 -2.32 0.99
CA ALA A 66 7.43 -3.16 0.18
C ALA A 66 7.06 -4.47 0.89
N LEU A 67 5.82 -4.89 0.73
CA LEU A 67 5.31 -6.19 1.15
C LEU A 67 5.27 -7.12 -0.06
N HIS A 68 5.84 -8.30 0.09
CA HIS A 68 5.92 -9.32 -0.94
C HIS A 68 4.95 -10.47 -0.64
N PHE A 69 4.14 -10.82 -1.63
CA PHE A 69 3.13 -11.86 -1.50
C PHE A 69 2.98 -12.63 -2.80
N ASP A 70 2.83 -13.94 -2.66
CA ASP A 70 2.69 -14.85 -3.80
C ASP A 70 1.20 -15.14 -4.07
N SER A 71 0.40 -15.16 -3.01
CA SER A 71 -1.07 -15.32 -3.05
C SER A 71 -1.79 -14.00 -2.74
N PRO A 72 -3.04 -13.81 -3.21
CA PRO A 72 -3.82 -12.59 -2.94
C PRO A 72 -3.88 -12.27 -1.44
N LEU A 73 -3.53 -11.02 -1.09
CA LEU A 73 -3.65 -10.57 0.30
C LEU A 73 -5.13 -10.53 0.73
N PRO A 74 -5.44 -10.88 1.99
CA PRO A 74 -6.77 -10.71 2.54
C PRO A 74 -7.23 -9.24 2.44
N LYS A 75 -8.49 -9.03 2.07
CA LYS A 75 -9.11 -7.69 1.97
C LYS A 75 -8.92 -6.85 3.23
N THR A 76 -9.05 -7.49 4.40
CA THR A 76 -8.87 -6.86 5.71
C THR A 76 -7.46 -6.31 5.90
N LEU A 77 -6.43 -7.07 5.48
CA LEU A 77 -5.04 -6.64 5.59
C LEU A 77 -4.73 -5.48 4.65
N VAL A 78 -5.20 -5.56 3.40
CA VAL A 78 -5.03 -4.48 2.41
C VAL A 78 -5.71 -3.20 2.90
N ARG A 79 -6.91 -3.31 3.47
CA ARG A 79 -7.62 -2.17 4.07
C ARG A 79 -6.80 -1.56 5.21
N LYS A 80 -6.31 -2.36 6.15
CA LYS A 80 -5.46 -1.85 7.26
C LYS A 80 -4.25 -1.08 6.72
N LEU A 81 -3.53 -1.64 5.75
CA LEU A 81 -2.36 -1.01 5.12
C LEU A 81 -2.71 0.34 4.48
N MET A 82 -3.79 0.38 3.70
CA MET A 82 -4.24 1.60 3.03
C MET A 82 -4.70 2.66 4.04
N THR A 83 -5.52 2.29 5.02
CA THR A 83 -6.02 3.21 6.05
C THR A 83 -4.88 3.80 6.86
N GLN A 84 -3.92 2.99 7.32
CA GLN A 84 -2.76 3.48 8.05
C GLN A 84 -1.94 4.48 7.23
N ARG A 85 -1.77 4.21 5.93
CA ARG A 85 -1.07 5.11 5.03
C ARG A 85 -1.83 6.41 4.79
N MET A 86 -3.13 6.36 4.62
CA MET A 86 -3.98 7.55 4.47
C MET A 86 -3.93 8.43 5.72
N VAL A 87 -4.09 7.83 6.91
CA VAL A 87 -3.95 8.54 8.20
C VAL A 87 -2.57 9.20 8.29
N GLN A 88 -1.51 8.50 7.92
CA GLN A 88 -0.17 9.06 7.92
C GLN A 88 -0.05 10.28 6.98
N ILE A 89 -0.60 10.21 5.77
CA ILE A 89 -0.60 11.31 4.80
C ILE A 89 -1.35 12.52 5.39
N MET A 90 -2.53 12.30 5.97
CA MET A 90 -3.35 13.35 6.58
C MET A 90 -2.63 14.02 7.78
N VAL A 91 -1.98 13.23 8.64
CA VAL A 91 -1.19 13.77 9.77
C VAL A 91 0.00 14.57 9.27
N LYS A 92 0.68 14.11 8.21
CA LYS A 92 1.78 14.85 7.59
C LYS A 92 1.32 16.19 7.01
N LYS A 93 0.13 16.22 6.39
CA LYS A 93 -0.48 17.43 5.82
C LYS A 93 -0.83 18.46 6.90
N LYS A 94 -1.31 18.03 8.08
CA LYS A 94 -1.67 18.93 9.19
C LYS A 94 -0.47 19.56 9.91
N ARG A 95 0.73 18.98 9.76
CA ARG A 95 1.98 19.50 10.36
C ARG A 95 2.74 20.48 9.45
N LYS A 96 2.20 20.77 8.27
CA LYS A 96 2.78 21.67 7.27
C LYS A 96 1.89 22.88 7.11
#